data_AF-A0A9N9Z3Q0-F1
#
_entry.id   AF-A0A9N9Z3Q0-F1
#
_cell.length_a   1.000
_cell.length_b   1.000
_cell.length_c   1.000
_cell.angle_alpha   90.00
_cell.angle_beta   90.00
_cell.angle_gamma   90.00
#
_symmetry.space_group_name_H-M   'P 1'
#
loop_
_entity.id
_entity.type
_entity.pdbx_description
1 polymer ?
#
loop_
_entity_poly.entity_id
_entity_poly.type
_entity_poly.pdbx_seq_one_letter_code
_entity_poly.pdbx_strand_id
1 'polypeptide(L)'
;MAPKRPREDSEKAPDAKKPRRGFRVGPDNLPDGPWRRKVTKIKKGLIVKAKLKKNYAKIKAREGKDHQASAEDNDHDSNGDEETEKPSGGDEPEQLHPTRQLMLKDEDMAQAGADPEKQNDASDGQRRRTRRPGYYDKQLRKADERRTESEARAQEFQRRREEREKKIAERERYKKAMAKTIGKDGKKKLGRESSLLLDKVRKMVGNQ
;
A
#
# COMPACT_ATOMS: atom_id res chain seq x y z
N MET A 1 0.65 -31.85 -72.73
CA MET A 1 1.68 -31.17 -71.88
C MET A 1 0.98 -30.36 -70.80
N ALA A 2 1.57 -30.22 -69.62
CA ALA A 2 0.97 -29.40 -68.55
C ALA A 2 1.28 -27.89 -68.75
N PRO A 3 0.33 -26.98 -68.46
CA PRO A 3 0.59 -25.54 -68.49
C PRO A 3 1.56 -25.13 -67.38
N LYS A 4 2.48 -24.20 -67.68
CA LYS A 4 3.42 -23.65 -66.70
C LYS A 4 2.66 -22.79 -65.67
N ARG A 5 2.96 -23.00 -64.38
CA ARG A 5 2.40 -22.17 -63.30
C ARG A 5 2.86 -20.70 -63.45
N PRO A 6 2.03 -19.70 -63.09
CA PRO A 6 2.49 -18.33 -62.97
C PRO A 6 3.57 -18.21 -61.89
N ARG A 7 4.39 -17.17 -61.98
CA ARG A 7 5.55 -16.95 -61.11
C ARG A 7 5.15 -16.05 -59.93
N GLU A 8 5.18 -16.59 -58.72
CA GLU A 8 4.88 -15.91 -57.45
C GLU A 8 5.93 -14.84 -57.04
N ASP A 9 6.67 -14.28 -58.00
CA ASP A 9 7.68 -13.22 -57.80
C ASP A 9 7.18 -11.86 -58.32
N SER A 10 5.90 -11.52 -58.10
CA SER A 10 5.46 -10.12 -58.25
C SER A 10 5.91 -9.32 -57.02
N GLU A 11 7.24 -9.18 -56.83
CA GLU A 11 7.82 -8.41 -55.74
C GLU A 11 7.22 -7.00 -55.74
N LYS A 12 6.58 -6.64 -54.63
CA LYS A 12 5.90 -5.36 -54.50
C LYS A 12 6.93 -4.24 -54.57
N ALA A 13 6.99 -3.56 -55.72
CA ALA A 13 7.94 -2.49 -56.01
C ALA A 13 8.05 -1.50 -54.82
N PRO A 14 9.27 -1.13 -54.40
CA PRO A 14 9.46 -0.40 -53.15
C PRO A 14 8.85 1.00 -53.24
N ASP A 15 7.79 1.22 -52.43
CA ASP A 15 7.06 2.49 -52.30
C ASP A 15 8.02 3.69 -52.29
N ALA A 16 7.83 4.61 -53.24
CA ALA A 16 8.74 5.74 -53.46
C ALA A 16 8.99 6.50 -52.15
N LYS A 17 10.27 6.57 -51.73
CA LYS A 17 10.67 7.08 -50.42
C LYS A 17 10.36 8.57 -50.29
N LYS A 18 9.18 8.87 -49.73
CA LYS A 18 8.66 10.22 -49.46
C LYS A 18 9.77 11.08 -48.82
N PRO A 19 10.05 12.30 -49.35
CA PRO A 19 11.20 13.08 -48.93
C PRO A 19 11.16 13.35 -47.43
N ARG A 20 12.30 13.13 -46.76
CA ARG A 20 12.43 13.26 -45.30
C ARG A 20 12.30 14.73 -44.91
N ARG A 21 11.07 15.16 -44.65
CA ARG A 21 10.74 16.50 -44.12
C ARG A 21 11.65 16.78 -42.92
N GLY A 22 12.42 17.87 -42.99
CA GLY A 22 13.52 18.17 -42.05
C GLY A 22 13.07 18.33 -40.60
N PHE A 23 14.00 18.68 -39.70
CA PHE A 23 13.74 18.74 -38.26
C PHE A 23 12.66 19.78 -37.89
N ARG A 24 11.40 19.33 -37.83
CA ARG A 24 10.25 20.17 -37.48
C ARG A 24 10.29 20.43 -35.97
N VAL A 25 10.72 21.64 -35.59
CA VAL A 25 10.64 22.11 -34.20
C VAL A 25 9.19 22.47 -33.89
N GLY A 26 8.42 21.50 -33.41
CA GLY A 26 7.01 21.65 -33.06
C GLY A 26 6.64 20.74 -31.89
N PRO A 27 5.49 20.98 -31.21
CA PRO A 27 5.14 20.31 -29.97
C PRO A 27 5.05 18.77 -30.07
N ASP A 28 4.72 18.23 -31.25
CA ASP A 28 4.69 16.78 -31.51
C ASP A 28 6.08 16.12 -31.58
N ASN A 29 7.13 16.92 -31.74
CA ASN A 29 8.50 16.49 -32.03
C ASN A 29 9.52 16.97 -30.97
N LEU A 30 9.06 17.75 -29.98
CA LEU A 30 9.81 18.00 -28.74
C LEU A 30 9.87 16.70 -27.91
N PRO A 31 10.89 16.53 -27.05
CA PRO A 31 11.06 15.31 -26.25
C PRO A 31 9.94 15.16 -25.21
N ASP A 32 8.89 14.44 -25.59
CA ASP A 32 7.56 14.38 -24.94
C ASP A 32 7.59 14.42 -23.40
N GLY A 33 6.68 15.20 -22.80
CA GLY A 33 6.77 15.58 -21.39
C GLY A 33 6.74 14.38 -20.42
N PRO A 34 7.38 14.46 -19.23
CA PRO A 34 7.46 13.35 -18.28
C PRO A 34 6.10 12.71 -17.96
N TRP A 35 5.04 13.53 -17.90
CA TRP A 35 3.65 13.08 -17.74
C TRP A 35 3.14 12.21 -18.90
N ARG A 36 3.34 12.62 -20.15
CA ARG A 36 2.92 11.83 -21.33
C ARG A 36 3.76 10.57 -21.50
N ARG A 37 5.07 10.59 -21.16
CA ARG A 37 5.88 9.36 -21.01
C ARG A 37 5.30 8.41 -19.95
N LYS A 38 4.80 8.94 -18.83
CA LYS A 38 4.17 8.15 -17.77
C LYS A 38 2.84 7.54 -18.25
N VAL A 39 1.97 8.33 -18.89
CA VAL A 39 0.69 7.87 -19.48
C VAL A 39 0.91 6.82 -20.58
N THR A 40 1.85 7.02 -21.49
CA THR A 40 2.16 6.03 -22.55
C THR A 40 2.78 4.76 -21.97
N LYS A 41 3.65 4.84 -20.95
CA LYS A 41 4.16 3.67 -20.21
C LYS A 41 3.02 2.90 -19.52
N ILE A 42 2.08 3.60 -18.86
CA ILE A 42 0.90 2.99 -18.23
C ILE A 42 0.01 2.29 -19.28
N LYS A 43 -0.32 2.96 -20.40
CA LYS A 43 -1.12 2.38 -21.49
C LYS A 43 -0.47 1.13 -22.09
N LYS A 44 0.84 1.17 -22.36
CA LYS A 44 1.60 0.00 -22.83
C LYS A 44 1.59 -1.13 -21.80
N GLY A 45 1.80 -0.82 -20.51
CA GLY A 45 1.75 -1.80 -19.42
C GLY A 45 0.39 -2.48 -19.25
N LEU A 46 -0.71 -1.74 -19.38
CA LEU A 46 -2.08 -2.30 -19.35
C LEU A 46 -2.32 -3.26 -20.53
N ILE A 47 -1.89 -2.88 -21.74
CA ILE A 47 -2.00 -3.74 -22.93
C ILE A 47 -1.19 -5.04 -22.75
N VAL A 48 0.04 -4.96 -22.22
CA VAL A 48 0.87 -6.15 -21.93
C VAL A 48 0.21 -7.03 -20.86
N LYS A 49 -0.27 -6.46 -19.74
CA LYS A 49 -1.00 -7.22 -18.71
C LYS A 49 -2.26 -7.90 -19.25
N ALA A 50 -3.00 -7.25 -20.14
CA ALA A 50 -4.17 -7.84 -20.79
C ALA A 50 -3.81 -8.99 -21.74
N LYS A 51 -2.72 -8.85 -22.52
CA LYS A 51 -2.20 -9.94 -23.37
C LYS A 51 -1.71 -11.12 -22.54
N LEU A 52 -0.95 -10.88 -21.47
CA LEU A 52 -0.47 -11.92 -20.56
C LEU A 52 -1.64 -12.67 -19.90
N LYS A 53 -2.66 -11.97 -19.40
CA LYS A 53 -3.89 -12.60 -18.86
C LYS A 53 -4.60 -13.47 -19.92
N LYS A 54 -4.73 -13.00 -21.16
CA LYS A 54 -5.34 -13.80 -22.25
C LYS A 54 -4.51 -15.03 -22.62
N ASN A 55 -3.19 -14.91 -22.66
CA ASN A 55 -2.31 -16.05 -22.95
C ASN A 55 -2.30 -17.07 -21.80
N TYR A 56 -2.20 -16.61 -20.55
CA TYR A 56 -2.29 -17.47 -19.37
C TYR A 56 -3.64 -18.20 -19.29
N ALA A 57 -4.76 -17.51 -19.58
CA ALA A 57 -6.07 -18.15 -19.63
C ALA A 57 -6.16 -19.23 -20.72
N LYS A 58 -5.53 -19.03 -21.90
CA LYS A 58 -5.45 -20.06 -22.95
C LYS A 58 -4.60 -21.27 -22.52
N ILE A 59 -3.46 -21.02 -21.88
CA ILE A 59 -2.55 -22.05 -21.39
C ILE A 59 -3.24 -22.87 -20.29
N LYS A 60 -3.81 -22.23 -19.27
CA LYS A 60 -4.59 -22.89 -18.21
C LYS A 60 -5.84 -23.63 -18.73
N ALA A 61 -6.48 -23.16 -19.81
CA ALA A 61 -7.61 -23.85 -20.44
C ALA A 61 -7.20 -24.99 -21.40
N ARG A 62 -5.89 -25.17 -21.64
CA ARG A 62 -5.31 -26.35 -22.28
C ARG A 62 -4.84 -27.33 -21.21
N GLU A 63 -3.91 -26.89 -20.35
CA GLU A 63 -3.39 -27.66 -19.22
C GLU A 63 -4.51 -28.22 -18.33
N GLY A 64 -5.57 -27.43 -18.07
CA GLY A 64 -6.72 -27.89 -17.30
C GLY A 64 -7.53 -29.00 -17.98
N LYS A 65 -7.52 -29.11 -19.32
CA LYS A 65 -8.11 -30.24 -20.04
C LYS A 65 -7.18 -31.44 -20.04
N ASP A 66 -5.89 -31.21 -20.28
CA ASP A 66 -4.86 -32.23 -20.24
C ASP A 66 -4.78 -32.89 -18.83
N HIS A 67 -5.04 -32.10 -17.77
CA HIS A 67 -5.17 -32.58 -16.38
C HIS A 67 -6.53 -33.22 -16.06
N GLN A 68 -7.67 -32.72 -16.60
CA GLN A 68 -8.95 -33.42 -16.41
C GLN A 68 -8.92 -34.81 -17.08
N ALA A 69 -8.34 -34.91 -18.28
CA ALA A 69 -8.14 -36.18 -19.00
C ALA A 69 -7.11 -37.13 -18.37
N SER A 70 -6.47 -36.75 -17.25
CA SER A 70 -5.55 -37.60 -16.48
C SER A 70 -5.95 -37.74 -14.99
N ALA A 71 -7.06 -37.12 -14.57
CA ALA A 71 -7.60 -37.23 -13.22
C ALA A 71 -8.74 -38.27 -13.09
N GLU A 72 -9.17 -38.89 -14.19
CA GLU A 72 -10.21 -39.92 -14.22
C GLU A 72 -9.66 -41.36 -14.04
N ASP A 73 -8.35 -41.51 -13.74
CA ASP A 73 -7.61 -42.79 -13.85
C ASP A 73 -6.81 -43.19 -12.58
N ASN A 74 -6.85 -42.44 -11.47
CA ASN A 74 -6.07 -42.77 -10.26
C ASN A 74 -6.79 -42.37 -8.94
N ASP A 75 -7.25 -43.36 -8.18
CA ASP A 75 -7.83 -43.19 -6.82
C ASP A 75 -7.59 -44.45 -5.95
N HIS A 76 -6.47 -44.50 -5.20
CA HIS A 76 -6.25 -45.51 -4.13
C HIS A 76 -5.19 -45.15 -3.06
N ASP A 77 -5.68 -45.01 -1.82
CA ASP A 77 -5.26 -45.71 -0.59
C ASP A 77 -4.15 -45.21 0.41
N SER A 78 -4.56 -45.20 1.70
CA SER A 78 -3.96 -45.37 3.07
C SER A 78 -2.52 -45.03 3.54
N ASN A 79 -2.15 -45.14 4.84
CA ASN A 79 -2.67 -44.60 6.15
C ASN A 79 -1.80 -45.01 7.40
N GLY A 80 -1.94 -44.33 8.57
CA GLY A 80 -1.55 -44.77 9.97
C GLY A 80 -0.08 -44.58 10.48
N ASP A 81 0.30 -44.69 11.79
CA ASP A 81 -0.38 -44.56 13.12
C ASP A 81 0.65 -44.45 14.33
N GLU A 82 0.26 -44.23 15.61
CA GLU A 82 1.13 -43.85 16.80
C GLU A 82 1.61 -45.02 17.78
N GLU A 83 1.91 -45.00 19.12
CA GLU A 83 1.61 -44.18 20.34
C GLU A 83 2.71 -44.24 21.51
N THR A 84 2.40 -44.36 22.83
CA THR A 84 3.24 -43.93 24.03
C THR A 84 3.43 -44.96 25.23
N GLU A 85 4.05 -44.61 26.40
CA GLU A 85 3.75 -45.09 27.81
C GLU A 85 4.59 -44.44 29.01
N LYS A 86 4.26 -44.72 30.31
CA LYS A 86 4.80 -44.14 31.61
C LYS A 86 4.69 -45.01 32.92
N PRO A 87 5.36 -44.64 34.07
CA PRO A 87 5.03 -45.13 35.45
C PRO A 87 5.13 -44.10 36.65
N SER A 88 4.83 -44.54 37.90
CA SER A 88 4.93 -43.82 39.23
C SER A 88 4.88 -44.81 40.44
N GLY A 89 4.95 -44.54 41.78
CA GLY A 89 5.11 -43.35 42.67
C GLY A 89 4.81 -43.69 44.18
N GLY A 90 5.21 -42.89 45.21
CA GLY A 90 4.89 -43.13 46.66
C GLY A 90 5.68 -42.28 47.72
N ASP A 91 5.24 -42.20 48.99
CA ASP A 91 5.74 -41.26 50.04
C ASP A 91 5.62 -41.74 51.53
N GLU A 92 6.48 -41.23 52.43
CA GLU A 92 6.42 -41.20 53.93
C GLU A 92 7.37 -40.06 54.46
N PRO A 93 7.28 -39.58 55.72
CA PRO A 93 7.74 -38.22 56.09
C PRO A 93 9.21 -38.12 56.59
N GLU A 94 10.16 -38.10 55.67
CA GLU A 94 11.56 -37.75 55.97
C GLU A 94 11.77 -36.24 56.23
N GLN A 95 12.91 -35.86 56.81
CA GLN A 95 13.32 -34.45 56.97
C GLN A 95 13.44 -33.79 55.59
N LEU A 96 12.42 -33.00 55.22
CA LEU A 96 12.22 -32.50 53.86
C LEU A 96 13.48 -31.82 53.32
N HIS A 97 14.07 -32.42 52.28
CA HIS A 97 15.20 -31.87 51.52
C HIS A 97 14.91 -30.39 51.16
N PRO A 98 15.90 -29.47 51.12
CA PRO A 98 15.65 -28.04 50.88
C PRO A 98 14.83 -27.76 49.60
N THR A 99 14.97 -28.60 48.56
CA THR A 99 14.14 -28.59 47.35
C THR A 99 12.65 -28.82 47.65
N ARG A 100 12.31 -29.76 48.55
CA ARG A 100 10.94 -30.08 48.93
C ARG A 100 10.35 -29.03 49.89
N GLN A 101 11.18 -28.39 50.72
CA GLN A 101 10.75 -27.20 51.48
C GLN A 101 10.44 -25.98 50.59
N LEU A 102 11.12 -25.86 49.44
CA LEU A 102 10.79 -24.86 48.42
C LEU A 102 9.43 -25.16 47.77
N MET A 103 9.16 -26.42 47.41
CA MET A 103 7.84 -26.85 46.90
C MET A 103 6.71 -26.48 47.86
N LEU A 104 6.80 -26.89 49.15
CA LEU A 104 5.77 -26.58 50.14
C LEU A 104 5.55 -25.06 50.32
N LYS A 105 6.61 -24.24 50.20
CA LYS A 105 6.48 -22.77 50.27
C LYS A 105 5.82 -22.15 49.04
N ASP A 106 6.05 -22.69 47.84
CA ASP A 106 5.28 -22.30 46.65
C ASP A 106 3.81 -22.78 46.75
N GLU A 107 3.54 -23.91 47.41
CA GLU A 107 2.19 -24.44 47.68
C GLU A 107 1.44 -23.58 48.72
N ASP A 108 2.02 -23.28 49.89
CA ASP A 108 1.48 -22.35 50.89
C ASP A 108 1.15 -20.99 50.27
N MET A 109 2.04 -20.47 49.42
CA MET A 109 1.88 -19.19 48.72
C MET A 109 0.81 -19.25 47.62
N ALA A 110 0.54 -20.42 47.04
CA ALA A 110 -0.62 -20.62 46.15
C ALA A 110 -1.93 -20.69 46.94
N GLN A 111 -1.94 -21.39 48.09
CA GLN A 111 -3.08 -21.50 49.00
C GLN A 111 -3.54 -20.13 49.51
N ALA A 112 -2.60 -19.24 49.82
CA ALA A 112 -2.85 -17.87 50.26
C ALA A 112 -3.54 -16.97 49.19
N GLY A 113 -3.60 -17.41 47.93
CA GLY A 113 -4.33 -16.72 46.86
C GLY A 113 -5.84 -17.02 46.78
N ALA A 114 -6.35 -17.96 47.58
CA ALA A 114 -7.71 -18.49 47.46
C ALA A 114 -8.84 -17.62 48.07
N ASP A 115 -8.55 -16.36 48.40
CA ASP A 115 -9.47 -15.43 49.06
C ASP A 115 -10.58 -14.92 48.08
N PRO A 116 -11.85 -15.31 48.24
CA PRO A 116 -12.86 -15.24 47.17
C PRO A 116 -13.22 -13.82 46.72
N GLU A 117 -13.15 -12.83 47.61
CA GLU A 117 -13.45 -11.43 47.25
C GLU A 117 -12.38 -10.76 46.37
N LYS A 118 -11.20 -11.36 46.21
CA LYS A 118 -10.08 -10.78 45.42
C LYS A 118 -9.87 -11.43 44.05
N GLN A 119 -10.69 -12.40 43.67
CA GLN A 119 -10.47 -13.24 42.49
C GLN A 119 -10.64 -12.53 41.13
N ASN A 120 -11.25 -11.34 41.08
CA ASN A 120 -11.49 -10.62 39.82
C ASN A 120 -10.26 -9.88 39.27
N ASP A 121 -9.34 -9.41 40.12
CA ASP A 121 -8.17 -8.61 39.70
C ASP A 121 -6.81 -9.29 39.94
N ALA A 122 -6.75 -10.35 40.75
CA ALA A 122 -5.52 -11.10 41.04
C ALA A 122 -5.10 -12.11 39.93
N SER A 123 -5.35 -11.80 38.66
CA SER A 123 -5.14 -12.71 37.52
C SER A 123 -3.66 -12.90 37.14
N ASP A 124 -2.90 -13.68 37.93
CA ASP A 124 -1.72 -14.47 37.46
C ASP A 124 -0.67 -13.64 36.67
N GLY A 125 -0.46 -12.39 37.10
CA GLY A 125 -0.01 -11.30 36.23
C GLY A 125 1.47 -11.28 35.84
N GLN A 126 2.29 -12.20 36.35
CA GLN A 126 3.75 -12.21 36.13
C GLN A 126 4.34 -13.57 35.71
N ARG A 127 3.66 -14.71 35.98
CA ARG A 127 4.18 -16.05 35.62
C ARG A 127 3.83 -16.46 34.18
N ARG A 128 2.90 -15.77 33.51
CA ARG A 128 2.55 -16.01 32.09
C ARG A 128 3.64 -15.51 31.13
N ARG A 129 4.65 -16.36 30.89
CA ARG A 129 5.61 -16.24 29.76
C ARG A 129 4.89 -15.71 28.52
N THR A 130 5.39 -14.60 27.97
CA THR A 130 4.69 -13.76 26.96
C THR A 130 3.88 -14.58 25.96
N ARG A 131 2.55 -14.58 26.13
CA ARG A 131 1.64 -15.38 25.30
C ARG A 131 1.96 -15.10 23.82
N ARG A 132 2.38 -16.13 23.09
CA ARG A 132 2.65 -16.04 21.65
C ARG A 132 1.42 -15.40 20.98
N PRO A 133 1.56 -14.28 20.25
CA PRO A 133 0.42 -13.63 19.61
C PRO A 133 -0.35 -14.63 18.76
N GLY A 134 -1.67 -14.62 18.90
CA GLY A 134 -2.59 -15.47 18.17
C GLY A 134 -2.44 -15.32 16.67
N TYR A 135 -2.95 -16.31 15.93
CA TYR A 135 -2.85 -16.35 14.47
C TYR A 135 -3.36 -15.06 13.79
N TYR A 136 -4.41 -14.46 14.36
CA TYR A 136 -5.04 -13.23 13.86
C TYR A 136 -4.47 -11.95 14.47
N ASP A 137 -3.83 -11.96 15.65
CA ASP A 137 -3.23 -10.78 16.29
C ASP A 137 -2.22 -10.08 15.37
N LYS A 138 -1.43 -10.88 14.63
CA LYS A 138 -0.46 -10.41 13.64
C LYS A 138 -1.12 -9.81 12.40
N GLN A 139 -2.40 -10.09 12.16
CA GLN A 139 -3.20 -9.54 11.07
C GLN A 139 -3.90 -8.24 11.51
N LEU A 140 -4.43 -8.22 12.74
CA LEU A 140 -5.04 -7.03 13.36
C LEU A 140 -4.01 -5.90 13.50
N ARG A 141 -2.84 -6.16 14.10
CA ARG A 141 -1.74 -5.17 14.18
C ARG A 141 -1.37 -4.61 12.81
N LYS A 142 -1.30 -5.45 11.77
CA LYS A 142 -1.05 -5.03 10.38
C LYS A 142 -2.21 -4.28 9.72
N ALA A 143 -3.44 -4.38 10.24
CA ALA A 143 -4.55 -3.54 9.84
C ALA A 143 -4.44 -2.16 10.50
N ASP A 144 -4.11 -2.11 11.80
CA ASP A 144 -3.93 -0.89 12.57
C ASP A 144 -2.72 -0.07 12.09
N GLU A 145 -1.60 -0.72 11.79
CA GLU A 145 -0.42 -0.13 11.13
C GLU A 145 -0.78 0.56 9.80
N ARG A 146 -1.54 -0.12 8.94
CA ARG A 146 -2.00 0.45 7.65
C ARG A 146 -3.00 1.57 7.84
N ARG A 147 -3.90 1.43 8.82
CA ARG A 147 -4.91 2.44 9.14
C ARG A 147 -4.23 3.72 9.59
N THR A 148 -3.35 3.64 10.58
CA THR A 148 -2.57 4.78 11.09
C THR A 148 -1.66 5.38 10.02
N GLU A 149 -1.00 4.58 9.17
CA GLU A 149 -0.25 5.10 8.00
C GLU A 149 -1.16 5.88 7.03
N SER A 150 -2.36 5.37 6.75
CA SER A 150 -3.32 6.02 5.86
C SER A 150 -3.90 7.31 6.44
N GLU A 151 -4.18 7.34 7.75
CA GLU A 151 -4.70 8.49 8.48
C GLU A 151 -3.62 9.58 8.60
N ALA A 152 -2.38 9.22 8.93
CA ALA A 152 -1.24 10.15 8.95
C ALA A 152 -0.97 10.76 7.57
N ARG A 153 -0.99 9.94 6.51
CA ARG A 153 -0.87 10.41 5.12
C ARG A 153 -2.04 11.34 4.72
N ALA A 154 -3.26 11.04 5.15
CA ALA A 154 -4.42 11.91 4.92
C ALA A 154 -4.26 13.27 5.63
N GLN A 155 -3.77 13.27 6.88
CA GLN A 155 -3.50 14.50 7.64
C GLN A 155 -2.39 15.36 6.99
N GLU A 156 -1.31 14.75 6.48
CA GLU A 156 -0.28 15.49 5.71
C GLU A 156 -0.89 16.16 4.47
N PHE A 157 -1.70 15.42 3.70
CA PHE A 157 -2.40 15.97 2.55
C PHE A 157 -3.40 17.06 2.92
N GLN A 158 -4.10 16.96 4.05
CA GLN A 158 -5.00 17.99 4.56
C GLN A 158 -4.24 19.26 4.94
N ARG A 159 -3.19 19.18 5.77
CA ARG A 159 -2.35 20.34 6.14
C ARG A 159 -1.79 21.05 4.91
N ARG A 160 -1.21 20.28 3.99
CA ARG A 160 -0.63 20.80 2.74
C ARG A 160 -1.68 21.33 1.75
N ARG A 161 -2.94 20.92 1.88
CA ARG A 161 -4.08 21.47 1.14
C ARG A 161 -4.52 22.79 1.77
N GLU A 162 -4.72 22.83 3.08
CA GLU A 162 -5.06 24.04 3.83
C GLU A 162 -4.03 25.15 3.64
N GLU A 163 -2.73 24.86 3.66
CA GLU A 163 -1.67 25.84 3.37
C GLU A 163 -1.84 26.49 2.00
N ARG A 164 -2.17 25.69 0.97
CA ARG A 164 -2.44 26.18 -0.39
C ARG A 164 -3.72 26.99 -0.44
N GLU A 165 -4.79 26.52 0.20
CA GLU A 165 -6.08 27.21 0.23
C GLU A 165 -5.99 28.53 1.00
N LYS A 166 -5.26 28.59 2.13
CA LYS A 166 -4.90 29.82 2.86
C LYS A 166 -4.10 30.78 1.97
N LYS A 167 -3.07 30.29 1.26
CA LYS A 167 -2.25 31.10 0.32
C LYS A 167 -3.02 31.59 -0.91
N ILE A 168 -3.97 30.80 -1.41
CA ILE A 168 -4.89 31.20 -2.49
C ILE A 168 -5.87 32.26 -1.96
N ALA A 169 -6.48 32.04 -0.81
CA ALA A 169 -7.41 32.98 -0.18
C ALA A 169 -6.73 34.32 0.17
N GLU A 170 -5.49 34.34 0.65
CA GLU A 170 -4.69 35.58 0.79
C GLU A 170 -4.55 36.29 -0.57
N ARG A 171 -4.14 35.57 -1.62
CA ARG A 171 -3.95 36.13 -2.97
C ARG A 171 -5.25 36.67 -3.55
N GLU A 172 -6.37 36.00 -3.31
CA GLU A 172 -7.70 36.41 -3.78
C GLU A 172 -8.26 37.60 -2.98
N ARG A 173 -8.07 37.62 -1.65
CA ARG A 173 -8.37 38.79 -0.81
C ARG A 173 -7.57 40.01 -1.28
N TYR A 174 -6.27 39.86 -1.51
CA TYR A 174 -5.41 40.91 -2.04
C TYR A 174 -5.84 41.36 -3.45
N LYS A 175 -6.11 40.42 -4.37
CA LYS A 175 -6.61 40.72 -5.73
C LYS A 175 -7.96 41.46 -5.68
N LYS A 176 -8.88 41.05 -4.80
CA LYS A 176 -10.20 41.68 -4.61
C LYS A 176 -10.08 43.08 -3.98
N ALA A 177 -9.10 43.29 -3.10
CA ALA A 177 -8.78 44.61 -2.55
C ALA A 177 -8.18 45.53 -3.64
N MET A 178 -7.17 45.07 -4.38
CA MET A 178 -6.56 45.78 -5.51
C MET A 178 -7.50 45.98 -6.73
N ALA A 179 -8.65 45.30 -6.76
CA ALA A 179 -9.73 45.60 -7.71
C ALA A 179 -10.61 46.76 -7.25
N LYS A 180 -10.81 46.94 -5.93
CA LYS A 180 -11.60 48.04 -5.34
C LYS A 180 -10.88 49.41 -5.36
N THR A 181 -9.61 49.43 -5.76
CA THR A 181 -8.80 50.65 -5.89
C THR A 181 -8.92 51.27 -7.28
N ILE A 182 -9.35 50.52 -8.28
CA ILE A 182 -9.63 50.99 -9.64
C ILE A 182 -10.91 51.83 -9.61
N GLY A 183 -10.84 53.06 -10.13
CA GLY A 183 -11.98 53.96 -10.28
C GLY A 183 -12.88 53.58 -11.46
N LYS A 184 -14.05 54.24 -11.56
CA LYS A 184 -14.97 54.08 -12.70
C LYS A 184 -14.30 54.46 -14.03
N ASP A 185 -13.31 55.34 -13.95
CA ASP A 185 -12.49 55.88 -15.05
C ASP A 185 -11.31 54.96 -15.43
N GLY A 186 -11.26 53.73 -14.91
CA GLY A 186 -10.16 52.76 -15.07
C GLY A 186 -8.86 53.12 -14.36
N LYS A 187 -8.69 54.38 -13.93
CA LYS A 187 -7.51 54.87 -13.22
C LYS A 187 -7.47 54.35 -11.77
N LYS A 188 -6.27 53.99 -11.30
CA LYS A 188 -6.01 53.53 -9.94
C LYS A 188 -6.05 54.69 -8.94
N LYS A 189 -6.75 54.51 -7.82
CA LYS A 189 -6.82 55.50 -6.73
C LYS A 189 -5.74 55.21 -5.69
N LEU A 190 -4.60 55.91 -5.80
CA LEU A 190 -3.38 55.66 -5.02
C LEU A 190 -3.62 55.61 -3.50
N GLY A 191 -4.47 56.49 -2.95
CA GLY A 191 -4.84 56.50 -1.53
C GLY A 191 -5.66 55.29 -1.04
N ARG A 192 -6.09 54.38 -1.93
CA ARG A 192 -6.62 53.05 -1.57
C ARG A 192 -5.62 51.91 -1.84
N GLU A 193 -4.59 52.15 -2.65
CA GLU A 193 -3.51 51.18 -2.90
C GLU A 193 -2.39 51.29 -1.85
N SER A 194 -2.18 52.48 -1.28
CA SER A 194 -1.11 52.76 -0.32
C SER A 194 -1.10 51.80 0.87
N SER A 195 -2.23 51.57 1.53
CA SER A 195 -2.33 50.61 2.65
C SER A 195 -2.01 49.18 2.23
N LEU A 196 -2.57 48.71 1.12
CA LEU A 196 -2.32 47.36 0.57
C LEU A 196 -0.85 47.16 0.17
N LEU A 197 -0.20 48.21 -0.34
CA LEU A 197 1.22 48.20 -0.68
C LEU A 197 2.11 48.26 0.57
N LEU A 198 1.75 49.07 1.58
CA LEU A 198 2.46 49.15 2.87
C LEU A 198 2.37 47.83 3.64
N ASP A 199 1.21 47.19 3.69
CA ASP A 199 1.05 45.87 4.32
C ASP A 199 1.88 44.79 3.58
N LYS A 200 1.97 44.88 2.24
CA LYS A 200 2.85 44.01 1.45
C LYS A 200 4.32 44.29 1.76
N VAL A 201 4.76 45.55 1.87
CA VAL A 201 6.14 45.91 2.25
C VAL A 201 6.44 45.41 3.66
N ARG A 202 5.54 45.62 4.64
CA ARG A 202 5.68 45.09 6.01
C ARG A 202 5.83 43.56 6.01
N LYS A 203 5.05 42.83 5.19
CA LYS A 203 5.14 41.37 5.02
C LYS A 203 6.35 40.92 4.18
N MET A 204 7.11 41.81 3.55
CA MET A 204 8.40 41.47 2.93
C MET A 204 9.56 41.74 3.88
N VAL A 205 9.59 42.91 4.55
CA VAL A 205 10.65 43.30 5.49
C VAL A 205 10.60 42.47 6.78
N GLY A 206 9.41 42.16 7.30
CA GLY A 206 9.23 41.30 8.48
C GLY A 206 9.36 39.78 8.19
N ASN A 207 9.93 39.41 7.04
CA ASN A 207 10.27 38.03 6.66
C ASN A 207 11.74 37.95 6.19
N GLN A 208 12.59 38.89 6.63
CA GLN A 208 14.04 38.90 6.46
C GLN A 208 14.73 38.58 7.80
#